data_AF-A0A7S1YEE9-F1
#
_entry.id   AF-A0A7S1YEE9-F1
#
_cell.length_a   1.000
_cell.length_b   1.000
_cell.length_c   1.000
_cell.angle_alpha   90.00
_cell.angle_beta   90.00
_cell.angle_gamma   90.00
#
_symmetry.space_group_name_H-M   'P 1'
#
loop_
_entity.id
_entity.type
_entity.pdbx_description
1 polymer ?
#
loop_
_entity_poly.entity_id
_entity_poly.type
_entity_poly.pdbx_seq_one_letter_code
_entity_poly.pdbx_strand_id
1 'polypeptide(L)'
;AMVPLLDMYNHHANPNVQWRLEPSTQAYVVKSNDGGIDAGVEVMDSYGTYTDSHLFAKFGFVNGDGSGHTQASIAVFHRLMDWGLGHKGSSSLPDEGKNPKRQVMIRKQKYVLARYLAFDDGYASCIQGPDE
;
A
#
# COMPACT_ATOMS: atom_id res chain seq x y z
N ALA A 1 -4.12 15.54 -15.18
CA ALA A 1 -3.81 16.10 -16.51
C ALA A 1 -2.35 15.77 -16.83
N MET A 2 -1.99 15.63 -18.11
CA MET A 2 -0.59 15.53 -18.51
C MET A 2 -0.02 16.94 -18.68
N VAL A 3 1.21 17.17 -18.22
CA VAL A 3 1.91 18.46 -18.35
C VAL A 3 3.14 18.20 -19.22
N PRO A 4 3.06 18.47 -20.53
CA PRO A 4 4.18 18.21 -21.44
C PRO A 4 5.46 18.90 -20.97
N LEU A 5 6.61 18.25 -21.20
CA LEU A 5 7.96 18.63 -20.75
C LEU A 5 8.19 18.41 -19.25
N LEU A 6 7.25 18.82 -18.38
CA LEU A 6 7.37 18.56 -16.95
C LEU A 6 7.30 17.05 -16.65
N ASP A 7 6.49 16.33 -17.41
CA ASP A 7 6.37 14.87 -17.35
C ASP A 7 7.62 14.11 -17.84
N MET A 8 8.58 14.79 -18.49
CA MET A 8 9.83 14.19 -18.91
C MET A 8 10.89 14.13 -17.81
N TYR A 9 10.74 14.93 -16.74
CA TYR A 9 11.72 14.92 -15.66
C TYR A 9 11.56 13.69 -14.78
N ASN A 10 12.68 13.07 -14.47
CA ASN A 10 12.74 11.92 -13.58
C ASN A 10 12.55 12.35 -12.12
N HIS A 11 12.19 11.39 -11.28
CA HIS A 11 12.00 11.60 -9.85
C HIS A 11 13.30 11.40 -9.08
N HIS A 12 13.52 12.24 -8.07
CA HIS A 12 14.43 11.94 -6.97
C HIS A 12 13.82 12.36 -5.63
N ALA A 13 14.18 11.68 -4.54
CA ALA A 13 13.76 12.06 -3.19
C ALA A 13 14.32 13.44 -2.78
N ASN A 14 15.53 13.75 -3.25
CA ASN A 14 16.17 15.06 -3.15
C ASN A 14 16.23 15.69 -4.56
N PRO A 15 15.12 16.27 -5.07
CA PRO A 15 15.09 16.84 -6.42
C PRO A 15 15.95 18.10 -6.50
N ASN A 16 16.43 18.45 -7.69
CA ASN A 16 17.19 19.70 -7.93
C ASN A 16 16.34 20.78 -8.62
N VAL A 17 15.11 20.45 -9.02
CA VAL A 17 14.08 21.39 -9.43
C VAL A 17 12.81 21.24 -8.61
N GLN A 18 11.98 22.28 -8.66
CA GLN A 18 10.61 22.26 -8.16
C GLN A 18 9.70 22.97 -9.16
N TRP A 19 8.45 22.55 -9.21
CA TRP A 19 7.44 23.22 -10.03
C TRP A 19 6.29 23.76 -9.19
N ARG A 20 5.62 24.78 -9.73
CA ARG A 20 4.36 25.29 -9.19
C ARG A 20 3.45 25.77 -10.30
N LEU A 21 2.14 25.72 -10.06
CA LEU A 21 1.19 26.43 -10.91
C LEU A 21 1.19 27.90 -10.52
N GLU A 22 1.55 28.78 -11.45
CA GLU A 22 1.53 30.23 -11.28
C GLU A 22 0.17 30.78 -11.76
N PRO A 23 -0.71 31.26 -10.85
CA PRO A 23 -2.06 31.66 -11.22
C PRO A 23 -2.10 32.91 -12.10
N SER A 24 -1.12 33.80 -11.96
CA SER A 24 -1.06 35.06 -12.71
C SER A 24 -0.82 34.83 -14.20
N THR A 25 0.03 33.87 -14.55
CA THR A 25 0.37 33.51 -15.94
C THR A 25 -0.35 32.27 -16.42
N GLN A 26 -1.12 31.60 -15.56
CA GLN A 26 -1.82 30.33 -15.84
C GLN A 26 -0.86 29.26 -16.41
N ALA A 27 0.35 29.19 -15.86
CA ALA A 27 1.41 28.34 -16.37
C ALA A 27 2.07 27.53 -15.25
N TYR A 28 2.56 26.34 -15.59
CA TYR A 28 3.46 25.59 -14.72
C TYR A 28 4.87 26.17 -14.84
N VAL A 29 5.42 26.62 -13.72
CA VAL A 29 6.76 27.22 -13.64
C VAL A 29 7.67 26.26 -12.91
N VAL A 30 8.75 25.84 -13.58
CA VAL A 30 9.82 25.02 -13.02
C VAL A 30 10.99 25.92 -12.65
N LYS A 31 11.56 25.74 -11.46
CA LYS A 31 12.74 26.48 -10.98
C LYS A 31 13.75 25.52 -10.39
N SER A 32 15.03 25.80 -10.58
CA SER A 32 16.08 25.11 -9.85
C SER A 32 16.04 25.49 -8.37
N ASN A 33 16.52 24.58 -7.52
CA ASN A 33 16.80 24.88 -6.12
C ASN A 33 17.93 25.90 -5.99
N ASP A 34 18.13 26.37 -4.75
CA ASP A 34 19.23 27.27 -4.41
C ASP A 34 20.57 26.63 -4.79
N GLY A 35 21.34 27.32 -5.65
CA GLY A 35 22.63 26.85 -6.16
C GLY A 35 22.66 26.52 -7.66
N GLY A 36 21.49 26.41 -8.32
CA GLY A 36 21.42 26.08 -9.75
C GLY A 36 21.68 24.59 -10.03
N ILE A 37 21.92 24.26 -11.29
CA ILE A 37 22.21 22.89 -11.74
C ILE A 37 23.47 22.95 -12.61
N ASP A 38 24.48 22.18 -12.22
CA ASP A 38 25.74 22.12 -12.96
C ASP A 38 25.56 21.51 -14.35
N ALA A 39 26.39 21.94 -15.30
CA ALA A 39 26.34 21.42 -16.66
C ALA A 39 26.61 19.91 -16.71
N GLY A 40 25.73 19.17 -17.36
CA GLY A 40 25.81 17.70 -17.46
C GLY A 40 25.13 16.94 -16.31
N VAL A 41 24.63 17.63 -15.28
CA VAL A 41 23.77 17.02 -14.25
C VAL A 41 22.34 16.94 -14.76
N GLU A 42 21.69 15.79 -14.55
CA GLU A 42 20.30 15.58 -14.95
C GLU A 42 19.34 16.46 -14.13
N VAL A 43 18.28 16.94 -14.79
CA VAL A 43 17.21 17.69 -14.15
C VAL A 43 16.23 16.69 -13.53
N MET A 44 16.14 16.71 -12.21
CA MET A 44 15.37 15.76 -11.41
C MET A 44 14.32 16.50 -10.58
N ASP A 45 13.05 16.16 -10.81
CA ASP A 45 11.89 16.71 -10.11
C ASP A 45 11.42 15.75 -9.00
N SER A 46 10.39 16.13 -8.25
CA SER A 46 9.71 15.25 -7.30
C SER A 46 8.29 14.94 -7.75
N TYR A 47 7.97 13.65 -7.87
CA TYR A 47 6.60 13.20 -8.04
C TYR A 47 5.80 13.28 -6.72
N GLY A 48 6.46 13.59 -5.61
CA GLY A 48 5.92 13.67 -4.26
C GLY A 48 6.71 12.81 -3.28
N THR A 49 6.23 12.79 -2.03
CA THR A 49 6.76 11.94 -0.97
C THR A 49 6.26 10.50 -1.16
N TYR A 50 7.04 9.69 -1.87
CA TYR A 50 6.74 8.28 -2.10
C TYR A 50 7.82 7.38 -1.51
N THR A 51 7.38 6.23 -1.01
CA THR A 51 8.28 5.15 -0.60
C THR A 51 8.65 4.31 -1.80
N ASP A 52 9.77 3.59 -1.75
CA ASP A 52 10.20 2.77 -2.89
C ASP A 52 9.14 1.74 -3.30
N SER A 53 8.42 1.17 -2.34
CA SER A 53 7.27 0.29 -2.62
C SER A 53 6.17 1.00 -3.42
N HIS A 54 5.88 2.26 -3.10
CA HIS A 54 4.89 3.06 -3.82
C HIS A 54 5.41 3.45 -5.21
N LEU A 55 6.68 3.87 -5.30
CA LEU A 55 7.31 4.21 -6.58
C LEU A 55 7.32 3.01 -7.52
N PHE A 56 7.64 1.83 -7.00
CA PHE A 56 7.64 0.61 -7.79
C PHE A 56 6.24 0.26 -8.30
N ALA A 57 5.22 0.31 -7.42
CA ALA A 57 3.85 -0.02 -7.79
C ALA A 57 3.23 0.98 -8.79
N LYS A 58 3.61 2.27 -8.72
CA LYS A 58 2.98 3.34 -9.51
C LYS A 58 3.75 3.71 -10.77
N PHE A 59 5.08 3.68 -10.72
CA PHE A 59 5.98 4.16 -11.77
C PHE A 59 6.98 3.12 -12.25
N GLY A 60 7.08 1.95 -11.60
CA GLY A 60 7.90 0.83 -12.07
C GLY A 60 9.40 0.94 -11.77
N PHE A 61 9.82 1.83 -10.86
CA PHE A 61 11.21 1.97 -10.44
C PHE A 61 11.33 2.19 -8.92
N VAL A 62 12.55 2.12 -8.37
CA VAL A 62 12.88 2.43 -6.97
C VAL A 62 14.09 3.37 -6.91
N ASN A 63 14.27 4.11 -5.81
CA ASN A 63 15.48 4.91 -5.63
C ASN A 63 16.65 3.99 -5.28
N GLY A 64 17.55 3.74 -6.24
CA GLY A 64 18.67 2.81 -6.06
C GLY A 64 19.79 3.29 -5.14
N ASP A 65 19.75 4.55 -4.71
CA ASP A 65 20.75 5.20 -3.85
C ASP A 65 20.40 5.16 -2.36
N GLY A 66 19.24 4.61 -2.00
CA GLY A 66 18.76 4.54 -0.61
C GLY A 66 18.20 5.86 -0.07
N SER A 67 17.99 6.88 -0.91
CA SER A 67 17.37 8.14 -0.51
C SER A 67 15.84 8.07 -0.37
N GLY A 68 15.25 6.92 -0.73
CA GLY A 68 13.81 6.69 -0.69
C GLY A 68 13.20 6.81 0.72
N HIS A 69 11.94 7.25 0.77
CA HIS A 69 11.21 7.28 2.02
C HIS A 69 10.88 5.86 2.51
N THR A 70 11.02 5.64 3.82
CA THR A 70 10.65 4.36 4.44
C THR A 70 9.19 4.39 4.89
N GLN A 71 8.46 3.32 4.63
CA GLN A 71 7.10 3.10 5.16
C GLN A 71 7.09 1.85 6.01
N ALA A 72 6.55 1.97 7.21
CA ALA A 72 6.15 0.84 8.03
C ALA A 72 4.61 0.79 8.02
N SER A 73 4.05 -0.33 7.58
CA SER A 73 2.61 -0.59 7.68
C SER A 73 2.37 -1.61 8.79
N ILE A 74 1.42 -1.32 9.69
CA ILE A 74 1.03 -2.23 10.77
C ILE A 74 -0.34 -2.81 10.43
N ALA A 75 -0.36 -4.08 10.05
CA ALA A 75 -1.60 -4.82 9.83
C ALA A 75 -2.01 -5.54 11.13
N VAL A 76 -2.72 -4.83 12.01
CA VAL A 76 -3.11 -5.31 13.36
C VAL A 76 -3.98 -6.58 13.39
N PHE A 77 -4.57 -6.96 12.25
CA PHE A 77 -5.41 -8.16 12.13
C PHE A 77 -4.81 -9.26 11.24
N HIS A 78 -3.64 -9.05 10.61
CA HIS A 78 -2.90 -10.10 9.89
C HIS A 78 -2.34 -11.12 10.89
N ARG A 79 -3.21 -11.95 11.45
CA ARG A 79 -2.82 -13.19 12.10
C ARG A 79 -2.89 -14.28 11.04
N LEU A 80 -1.78 -14.99 10.84
CA LEU A 80 -1.82 -16.32 10.23
C LEU A 80 -2.88 -17.09 11.02
N MET A 81 -4.02 -17.34 10.39
CA MET A 81 -5.00 -18.26 10.95
C MET A 81 -4.24 -19.55 11.18
N ASP A 82 -4.11 -19.94 12.44
CA ASP A 82 -3.55 -21.23 12.83
C ASP A 82 -4.56 -22.29 12.40
N TRP A 83 -4.64 -22.51 11.10
CA TRP A 83 -5.22 -23.71 10.51
C TRP A 83 -4.22 -24.78 10.92
N GLY A 84 -4.54 -25.54 11.97
CA GLY A 84 -3.68 -26.56 12.56
C GLY A 84 -3.06 -27.49 11.52
N LEU A 85 -1.93 -27.05 10.95
CA LEU A 85 -1.07 -27.74 10.02
C LEU A 85 0.03 -28.36 10.88
N GLY A 86 -0.38 -29.45 11.55
CA GLY A 86 0.40 -30.23 12.50
C GLY A 86 -0.53 -30.63 13.64
N HIS A 87 -0.99 -31.87 13.81
CA HIS A 87 -0.47 -33.15 13.38
C HIS A 87 -1.62 -34.17 13.53
N LYS A 88 -1.82 -35.05 12.54
CA LYS A 88 -2.70 -36.25 12.57
C LYS A 88 -4.22 -36.01 12.77
N GLY A 89 -4.93 -35.75 11.67
CA GLY A 89 -6.40 -35.83 11.68
C GLY A 89 -7.14 -35.26 10.47
N SER A 90 -6.48 -35.04 9.34
CA SER A 90 -7.09 -34.51 8.10
C SER A 90 -7.98 -35.53 7.37
N SER A 91 -8.84 -36.22 8.10
CA SER A 91 -9.83 -37.16 7.55
C SER A 91 -11.02 -37.29 8.50
N SER A 92 -11.86 -36.26 8.55
CA SER A 92 -13.30 -36.43 8.84
C SER A 92 -14.08 -35.13 8.59
N LEU A 93 -14.67 -35.06 7.40
CA LEU A 93 -16.05 -34.57 7.25
C LEU A 93 -16.99 -35.42 8.15
N PRO A 94 -18.26 -35.04 8.28
CA PRO A 94 -18.85 -34.10 9.24
C PRO A 94 -19.04 -34.75 10.63
N ASP A 95 -18.66 -34.07 11.72
CA ASP A 95 -19.11 -34.45 13.07
C ASP A 95 -20.14 -33.43 13.53
N GLU A 96 -21.39 -33.86 13.58
CA GLU A 96 -22.55 -33.08 14.01
C GLU A 96 -22.34 -32.54 15.42
N GLY A 97 -22.01 -31.26 15.54
CA GLY A 97 -22.50 -30.37 16.61
C GLY A 97 -22.17 -30.68 18.09
N LYS A 98 -21.51 -31.78 18.47
CA LYS A 98 -21.56 -32.27 19.86
C LYS A 98 -20.42 -31.82 20.78
N ASN A 99 -19.36 -31.19 20.27
CA ASN A 99 -18.23 -30.79 21.11
C ASN A 99 -18.24 -29.27 21.41
N PRO A 100 -18.66 -28.83 22.62
CA PRO A 100 -18.88 -27.41 22.92
C PRO A 100 -17.62 -26.56 22.80
N LYS A 101 -16.44 -27.12 23.11
CA LYS A 101 -15.15 -26.44 22.96
C LYS A 101 -14.82 -26.13 21.49
N ARG A 102 -15.21 -27.03 20.57
CA ARG A 102 -15.01 -26.86 19.12
C ARG A 102 -15.93 -25.80 18.54
N GLN A 103 -17.19 -25.74 18.99
CA GLN A 103 -18.11 -24.68 18.58
C GLN A 103 -17.63 -23.28 19.00
N VAL A 104 -17.12 -23.14 20.23
CA VAL A 104 -16.56 -21.86 20.72
C VAL A 104 -15.34 -21.45 19.90
N MET A 105 -14.46 -22.40 19.55
CA MET A 105 -13.29 -22.15 18.72
C MET A 105 -13.67 -21.70 17.30
N ILE A 106 -14.62 -22.40 16.65
CA ILE A 106 -15.12 -22.04 15.32
C ILE A 106 -15.77 -20.65 15.33
N ARG A 107 -16.59 -20.32 16.34
CA ARG A 107 -17.19 -18.99 16.48
C ARG A 107 -16.14 -17.89 16.64
N LYS A 108 -15.10 -18.13 17.44
CA LYS A 108 -13.99 -17.18 17.63
C LYS A 108 -13.18 -16.98 16.35
N GLN A 109 -12.93 -18.05 15.59
CA GLN A 109 -12.25 -17.97 14.30
C GLN A 109 -13.07 -17.19 13.26
N LYS A 110 -14.38 -17.48 13.14
CA LYS A 110 -15.29 -16.73 12.27
C LYS A 110 -15.29 -15.23 12.60
N TYR A 111 -15.34 -14.89 13.89
CA TYR A 111 -15.31 -13.49 14.34
C TYR A 111 -13.99 -12.78 13.99
N VAL A 112 -12.84 -13.45 14.18
CA VAL A 112 -11.53 -12.88 13.83
C VAL A 112 -11.38 -12.72 12.32
N LEU A 113 -11.81 -13.70 11.53
CA LEU A 113 -11.80 -13.63 10.07
C LEU A 113 -12.72 -12.52 9.55
N ALA A 114 -13.91 -12.35 10.10
CA ALA A 114 -14.81 -11.27 9.74
C ALA A 114 -14.19 -9.89 10.03
N ARG A 115 -13.51 -9.73 11.17
CA ARG A 115 -12.77 -8.49 11.50
C ARG A 115 -11.61 -8.24 10.56
N TYR A 116 -10.90 -9.29 10.15
CA TYR A 116 -9.81 -9.21 9.20
C TYR A 116 -10.30 -8.74 7.82
N LEU A 117 -11.31 -9.42 7.26
CA LEU A 117 -11.87 -9.08 5.95
C LEU A 117 -12.52 -7.69 5.93
N ALA A 118 -13.16 -7.29 7.03
CA ALA A 118 -13.70 -5.94 7.17
C ALA A 118 -12.59 -4.86 7.19
N PHE A 119 -11.41 -5.18 7.70
CA PHE A 119 -10.27 -4.27 7.77
C PHE A 119 -9.51 -4.16 6.44
N ASP A 120 -9.32 -5.29 5.74
CA ASP A 120 -8.54 -5.34 4.49
C ASP A 120 -9.28 -4.66 3.32
N ASP A 121 -10.59 -4.92 3.20
CA ASP A 121 -11.33 -4.65 1.98
C ASP A 121 -12.57 -3.75 2.18
N GLY A 122 -12.91 -3.36 3.42
CA GLY A 122 -14.05 -2.47 3.70
C GLY A 122 -15.45 -3.12 3.53
N TYR A 123 -15.54 -4.45 3.58
CA TYR A 123 -16.73 -5.30 3.29
C TYR A 123 -18.02 -5.07 4.12
N ALA A 124 -18.16 -4.00 4.90
CA ALA A 124 -19.39 -3.74 5.65
C ALA A 124 -20.65 -3.70 4.75
N SER A 125 -20.50 -3.49 3.44
CA SER A 125 -21.60 -3.36 2.49
C SER A 125 -21.87 -4.57 1.58
N CYS A 126 -21.01 -5.58 1.50
CA CYS A 126 -21.02 -6.50 0.34
C CYS A 126 -21.37 -7.97 0.64
N ILE A 127 -21.68 -8.34 1.89
CA ILE A 127 -22.10 -9.71 2.21
C ILE A 127 -23.34 -9.66 3.11
N GLN A 128 -24.53 -9.85 2.52
CA GLN A 128 -25.66 -10.39 3.28
C GLN A 128 -25.22 -11.79 3.71
N GLY A 129 -24.94 -11.96 5.01
CA GLY A 129 -24.67 -13.28 5.57
C GLY A 129 -25.85 -14.21 5.28
N PRO A 130 -25.64 -15.53 5.22
CA PRO A 130 -26.74 -16.47 5.04
C PRO A 130 -27.74 -16.27 6.18
N ASP A 131 -29.00 -16.07 5.82
CA ASP A 131 -30.13 -15.89 6.74
C ASP A 131 -30.15 -17.03 7.78
N GLU A 132 -30.40 -16.67 9.05
CA GLU A 132 -30.58 -17.63 10.16
C GLU A 132 -31.79 -18.55 9.95
#